data_AF-A0A4Q4WCV3-F1
#
_entry.id   AF-A0A4Q4WCV3-F1
#
_cell.length_a   1.000
_cell.length_b   1.000
_cell.length_c   1.000
_cell.angle_alpha   90.00
_cell.angle_beta   90.00
_cell.angle_gamma   90.00
#
_symmetry.space_group_name_H-M   'P 1'
#
loop_
_entity.id
_entity.type
_entity.pdbx_description
1 polymer ?
#
loop_
_entity_poly.entity_id
_entity_poly.type
_entity_poly.pdbx_seq_one_letter_code
_entity_poly.pdbx_strand_id
1 'polypeptide(L)'
;MDELGVAYFLQSGTIDPAAGERVRKLAQLRNMAFLPLVAPWGMRPSTTALSRHLPAASANTPVIFLNDVAPCVTDIFELVHQRYFQSAHTTCAMDWTCVGQDPNLYDVSVARTLKGDLFFDIPPDGNWNSAWNLFWNDAKIRDRFHKMLPFQVYAYWNSIAVFGAGPVLGLPADSELSRGGNVAFWASRDGECYSGEPTLFCGDLWWAGYGRIAVVPSVNLEYFDEAAKKIKDLKGYSSRWAAAEDKEATRIQWVDEPPKSTKKATTVNTEIDIKRYPL
;
A
#
# COMPACT_ATOMS: atom_id res chain seq x y z
N MET A 1 19.04 16.65 8.77
CA MET A 1 17.57 16.69 8.89
C MET A 1 17.14 17.87 9.74
N ASP A 2 17.67 18.02 10.96
CA ASP A 2 17.38 19.16 11.83
C ASP A 2 17.75 20.53 11.20
N GLU A 3 18.89 20.60 10.50
CA GLU A 3 19.29 21.81 9.74
C GLU A 3 18.34 22.14 8.57
N LEU A 4 17.59 21.15 8.07
CA LEU A 4 16.55 21.33 7.06
C LEU A 4 15.18 21.65 7.69
N GLY A 5 15.10 21.77 9.02
CA GLY A 5 13.84 21.96 9.75
C GLY A 5 12.94 20.73 9.74
N VAL A 6 13.48 19.56 9.40
CA VAL A 6 12.74 18.28 9.30
C VAL A 6 12.98 17.48 10.57
N ALA A 7 11.90 17.18 11.29
CA ALA A 7 11.96 16.26 12.42
C ALA A 7 12.30 14.85 11.93
N TYR A 8 13.33 14.24 12.51
CA TYR A 8 13.78 12.91 12.16
C TYR A 8 13.72 11.98 13.37
N PHE A 9 13.13 10.81 13.17
CA PHE A 9 13.00 9.78 14.20
C PHE A 9 13.54 8.47 13.64
N LEU A 10 14.59 7.96 14.26
CA LEU A 10 15.09 6.61 13.98
C LEU A 10 14.58 5.67 15.07
N GLN A 11 13.92 4.60 14.66
CA GLN A 11 13.56 3.50 15.54
C GLN A 11 14.14 2.20 15.00
N SER A 12 14.61 1.35 15.90
CA SER A 12 15.12 0.01 15.61
C SER A 12 14.63 -0.95 16.68
N GLY A 13 14.45 -2.22 16.34
CA GLY A 13 14.07 -3.26 17.28
C GLY A 13 14.74 -4.59 16.95
N THR A 14 14.71 -5.52 17.89
CA THR A 14 15.23 -6.90 17.72
C THR A 14 14.18 -7.84 17.11
N ILE A 15 13.08 -7.30 16.58
CA ILE A 15 11.99 -8.07 15.98
C ILE A 15 12.48 -8.60 14.64
N ASP A 16 12.70 -9.91 14.56
CA ASP A 16 13.05 -10.60 13.32
C ASP A 16 11.80 -11.23 12.68
N PRO A 17 11.23 -10.63 11.60
CA PRO A 17 10.07 -11.18 10.92
C PRO A 17 10.38 -12.46 10.12
N ALA A 18 11.66 -12.82 9.91
CA ALA A 18 12.03 -14.07 9.23
C ALA A 18 11.86 -15.31 10.13
N ALA A 19 11.76 -15.13 11.45
CA ALA A 19 11.55 -16.22 12.40
C ALA A 19 10.13 -16.20 12.99
N GLY A 20 9.44 -17.34 13.06
CA GLY A 20 8.16 -17.46 13.78
C GLY A 20 6.98 -16.72 13.14
N GLU A 21 6.15 -16.03 13.94
CA GLU A 21 4.92 -15.35 13.49
C GLU A 21 5.20 -14.08 12.65
N ARG A 22 5.60 -14.28 11.38
CA ARG A 22 6.00 -13.20 10.45
C ARG A 22 5.01 -12.03 10.38
N VAL A 23 3.72 -12.28 10.14
CA VAL A 23 2.70 -11.20 9.99
C VAL A 23 2.54 -10.40 11.27
N ARG A 24 2.51 -11.05 12.44
CA ARG A 24 2.42 -10.36 13.74
C ARG A 24 3.62 -9.45 13.94
N LYS A 25 4.82 -9.93 13.60
CA LYS A 25 6.07 -9.19 13.73
C LYS A 25 6.16 -8.02 12.75
N LEU A 26 5.73 -8.21 11.50
CA LEU A 26 5.63 -7.12 10.51
C LEU A 26 4.64 -6.05 10.98
N ALA A 27 3.47 -6.45 11.49
CA ALA A 27 2.51 -5.51 12.05
C ALA A 27 3.09 -4.68 13.19
N GLN A 28 3.85 -5.31 14.10
CA GLN A 28 4.56 -4.61 15.18
C GLN A 28 5.57 -3.59 14.62
N LEU A 29 6.43 -3.99 13.68
CA LEU A 29 7.43 -3.12 13.07
C LEU A 29 6.80 -1.93 12.33
N ARG A 30 5.74 -2.16 11.54
CA ARG A 30 5.06 -1.08 10.81
C ARG A 30 4.35 -0.12 11.75
N ASN A 31 3.75 -0.60 12.85
CA ASN A 31 3.14 0.27 13.85
C ASN A 31 4.16 1.13 14.60
N MET A 32 5.40 0.66 14.79
CA MET A 32 6.47 1.47 15.35
C MET A 32 6.75 2.72 14.50
N ALA A 33 6.66 2.61 13.17
CA ALA A 33 6.83 3.74 12.25
C ALA A 33 5.75 4.82 12.43
N PHE A 34 4.58 4.49 12.99
CA PHE A 34 3.52 5.45 13.29
C PHE A 34 3.67 6.13 14.65
N LEU A 35 4.54 5.64 15.54
CA LEU A 35 4.66 6.20 16.89
C LEU A 35 4.91 7.72 16.93
N PRO A 36 5.75 8.32 16.06
CA PRO A 36 5.89 9.78 16.05
C PRO A 36 4.59 10.52 15.72
N LEU A 37 3.64 9.88 15.03
CA LEU A 37 2.34 10.45 14.68
C LEU A 37 1.26 10.16 15.74
N VAL A 38 1.28 8.98 16.37
CA VAL A 38 0.21 8.49 17.26
C VAL A 38 0.58 8.48 18.75
N ALA A 39 1.85 8.72 19.13
CA ALA A 39 2.27 8.63 20.51
C ALA A 39 1.50 9.61 21.42
N PRO A 40 1.09 9.17 22.62
CA PRO A 40 -0.14 9.63 23.22
C PRO A 40 0.04 10.86 24.11
N TRP A 41 -1.02 11.67 24.19
CA TRP A 41 -1.54 12.23 25.43
C TRP A 41 -1.05 11.45 26.67
N GLY A 42 -0.13 12.02 27.47
CA GLY A 42 0.22 11.48 28.80
C GLY A 42 1.70 11.48 29.14
N MET A 43 2.62 11.41 28.16
CA MET A 43 3.96 11.94 28.38
C MET A 43 3.88 13.44 28.16
N ARG A 44 4.26 14.25 29.17
CA ARG A 44 4.67 15.62 28.87
C ARG A 44 5.71 15.48 27.77
N PRO A 45 5.48 15.98 26.54
CA PRO A 45 6.61 16.14 25.65
C PRO A 45 7.62 16.91 26.48
N SER A 46 8.86 16.43 26.54
CA SER A 46 9.95 17.37 26.65
C SER A 46 9.70 18.35 25.51
N THR A 47 9.06 19.45 25.90
CA THR A 47 8.55 20.50 25.05
C THR A 47 9.75 20.98 24.28
N THR A 48 9.88 20.68 22.98
CA THR A 48 10.68 21.48 22.03
C THR A 48 10.70 20.94 20.60
N ALA A 49 10.57 19.64 20.31
CA ALA A 49 10.70 19.12 18.93
C ALA A 49 9.35 18.78 18.24
N LEU A 50 8.59 17.82 18.77
CA LEU A 50 7.37 17.33 18.10
C LEU A 50 6.26 18.40 17.97
N SER A 51 5.96 19.13 19.04
CA SER A 51 4.94 20.21 19.02
C SER A 51 5.36 21.45 18.22
N ARG A 52 6.64 21.58 17.84
CA ARG A 52 7.13 22.74 17.08
C ARG A 52 7.09 22.51 15.57
N HIS A 53 7.03 21.25 15.13
CA HIS A 53 7.12 20.86 13.71
C HIS A 53 5.86 20.18 13.16
N LEU A 54 4.96 19.66 14.00
CA LEU A 54 3.68 19.13 13.55
C LEU A 54 2.56 20.12 13.95
N PRO A 55 2.07 20.98 13.03
CA PRO A 55 0.77 21.59 13.23
C PRO A 55 -0.23 20.47 13.50
N ALA A 56 -1.25 20.72 14.34
CA ALA A 56 -2.28 19.73 14.69
C ALA A 56 -2.65 18.90 13.44
N ALA A 57 -2.17 17.65 13.39
CA ALA A 57 -2.23 16.88 12.17
C ALA A 57 -3.70 16.71 11.80
N SER A 58 -4.08 17.23 10.64
CA SER A 58 -5.45 17.10 10.15
C SER A 58 -5.65 15.69 9.60
N ALA A 59 -6.91 15.27 9.47
CA ALA A 59 -7.22 13.98 8.83
C ALA A 59 -6.61 13.86 7.42
N ASN A 60 -6.38 14.99 6.73
CA ASN A 60 -5.84 15.05 5.38
C ASN A 60 -4.32 15.29 5.30
N THR A 61 -3.60 15.32 6.42
CA THR A 61 -2.13 15.37 6.42
C THR A 61 -1.61 14.14 5.69
N PRO A 62 -0.82 14.28 4.61
CA PRO A 62 -0.36 13.14 3.83
C PRO A 62 0.72 12.37 4.60
N VAL A 63 0.53 11.07 4.75
CA VAL A 63 1.51 10.11 5.22
C VAL A 63 2.00 9.34 3.99
N ILE A 64 3.30 9.40 3.74
CA ILE A 64 3.96 8.63 2.69
C ILE A 64 4.67 7.48 3.39
N PHE A 65 4.15 6.27 3.24
CA PHE A 65 4.71 5.05 3.80
C PHE A 65 5.52 4.34 2.72
N LEU A 66 6.83 4.22 2.91
CA LEU A 66 7.72 3.50 2.02
C LEU A 66 8.20 2.22 2.71
N ASN A 67 8.07 1.09 2.02
CA ASN A 67 8.81 -0.11 2.36
C ASN A 67 10.25 -0.05 1.79
N ASP A 68 10.95 -1.18 1.73
CA ASP A 68 12.30 -1.36 1.19
C ASP A 68 12.36 -1.40 -0.35
N VAL A 69 11.72 -0.41 -1.00
CA VAL A 69 11.69 -0.26 -2.46
C VAL A 69 12.61 0.86 -2.96
N ALA A 70 12.91 0.83 -4.25
CA ALA A 70 13.76 1.82 -4.94
C ALA A 70 12.92 2.77 -5.84
N PRO A 71 12.36 3.86 -5.27
CA PRO A 71 11.58 4.83 -6.02
C PRO A 71 12.42 5.95 -6.65
N CYS A 72 11.88 6.56 -7.71
CA CYS A 72 12.24 7.91 -8.13
C CYS A 72 11.42 8.95 -7.36
N VAL A 73 11.93 10.18 -7.25
CA VAL A 73 11.18 11.29 -6.64
C VAL A 73 9.82 11.53 -7.33
N THR A 74 9.77 11.36 -8.65
CA THR A 74 8.54 11.51 -9.44
C THR A 74 7.47 10.48 -9.08
N ASP A 75 7.86 9.29 -8.59
CA ASP A 75 6.92 8.26 -8.17
C ASP A 75 6.15 8.68 -6.93
N ILE A 76 6.86 9.26 -5.95
CA ILE A 76 6.27 9.77 -4.71
C ILE A 76 5.31 10.93 -5.04
N PHE A 77 5.75 11.87 -5.88
CA PHE A 77 4.90 12.99 -6.27
C PHE A 77 3.65 12.58 -7.04
N GLU A 78 3.76 11.58 -7.92
CA GLU A 78 2.59 11.08 -8.65
C GLU A 78 1.58 10.42 -7.72
N LEU A 79 2.01 9.63 -6.73
CA LEU A 79 1.10 9.07 -5.73
C LEU A 79 0.40 10.17 -4.90
N VAL A 80 1.17 11.16 -4.42
CA VAL A 80 0.62 12.30 -3.68
C VAL A 80 -0.37 13.08 -4.56
N HIS A 81 -0.01 13.36 -5.82
CA HIS A 81 -0.87 14.02 -6.79
C HIS A 81 -2.18 13.25 -6.99
N GLN A 82 -2.12 11.96 -7.32
CA GLN A 82 -3.31 11.13 -7.53
C GLN A 82 -4.18 11.04 -6.28
N ARG A 83 -3.59 11.05 -5.08
CA ARG A 83 -4.38 11.05 -3.84
C ARG A 83 -5.28 12.29 -3.77
N TYR A 84 -4.72 13.48 -3.99
CA TYR A 84 -5.50 14.72 -3.98
C TYR A 84 -6.41 14.84 -5.20
N PHE A 85 -5.89 14.59 -6.39
CA PHE A 85 -6.63 14.69 -7.64
C PHE A 85 -7.88 13.80 -7.61
N GLN A 86 -7.74 12.53 -7.23
CA GLN A 86 -8.85 11.57 -7.17
C GLN A 86 -9.74 11.73 -5.93
N SER A 87 -9.32 12.57 -4.97
CA SER A 87 -9.90 12.58 -3.61
C SER A 87 -9.85 11.18 -2.96
N ALA A 88 -8.79 10.42 -3.24
CA ALA A 88 -8.57 9.10 -2.69
C ALA A 88 -8.17 9.20 -1.21
N HIS A 89 -8.58 8.23 -0.41
CA HIS A 89 -8.08 8.10 0.96
C HIS A 89 -6.65 7.58 0.97
N THR A 90 -6.38 6.60 0.09
CA THR A 90 -5.09 5.92 -0.06
C THR A 90 -4.77 5.72 -1.54
N THR A 91 -3.52 5.94 -1.93
CA THR A 91 -2.99 5.59 -3.25
C THR A 91 -1.75 4.71 -3.12
N CYS A 92 -1.66 3.66 -3.91
CA CYS A 92 -0.59 2.67 -3.85
C CYS A 92 0.10 2.50 -5.21
N ALA A 93 1.42 2.34 -5.17
CA ALA A 93 2.22 2.01 -6.35
C ALA A 93 2.15 0.52 -6.69
N MET A 94 2.32 0.20 -7.96
CA MET A 94 2.57 -1.18 -8.40
C MET A 94 4.00 -1.59 -8.07
N ASP A 95 4.20 -2.82 -7.62
CA ASP A 95 5.51 -3.39 -7.37
C ASP A 95 5.71 -4.75 -8.02
N TRP A 96 6.93 -4.98 -8.46
CA TRP A 96 7.27 -6.06 -9.34
C TRP A 96 8.45 -6.85 -8.80
N THR A 97 8.62 -8.06 -9.32
CA THR A 97 9.81 -8.85 -9.12
C THR A 97 10.25 -9.48 -10.45
N CYS A 98 11.56 -9.50 -10.69
CA CYS A 98 12.16 -10.01 -11.93
C CYS A 98 12.61 -11.48 -11.83
N VAL A 99 11.68 -12.39 -11.51
CA VAL A 99 11.96 -13.84 -11.35
C VAL A 99 11.91 -14.66 -12.65
N GLY A 100 11.82 -14.01 -13.81
CA GLY A 100 11.72 -14.66 -15.11
C GLY A 100 11.91 -13.71 -16.30
N GLN A 101 11.50 -14.15 -17.48
CA GLN A 101 11.55 -13.33 -18.70
C GLN A 101 10.69 -12.06 -18.55
N ASP A 102 9.48 -12.22 -18.00
CA ASP A 102 8.55 -11.12 -17.73
C ASP A 102 8.44 -10.86 -16.22
N PRO A 103 8.36 -9.59 -15.79
CA PRO A 103 8.15 -9.26 -14.38
C PRO A 103 6.77 -9.69 -13.88
N ASN A 104 6.75 -10.25 -12.67
CA ASN A 104 5.52 -10.60 -11.96
C ASN A 104 5.18 -9.53 -10.91
N LEU A 105 3.89 -9.36 -10.62
CA LEU A 105 3.45 -8.57 -9.48
C LEU A 105 4.01 -9.19 -8.19
N TYR A 106 4.66 -8.39 -7.37
CA TYR A 106 5.21 -8.85 -6.10
C TYR A 106 4.10 -8.97 -5.03
N ASP A 107 4.21 -9.99 -4.18
CA ASP A 107 3.30 -10.30 -3.06
C ASP A 107 1.80 -10.09 -3.37
N VAL A 108 1.27 -10.80 -4.37
CA VAL A 108 -0.17 -10.73 -4.71
C VAL A 108 -1.09 -11.07 -3.52
N SER A 109 -0.56 -11.73 -2.48
CA SER A 109 -1.32 -12.13 -1.31
C SER A 109 -1.94 -10.94 -0.57
N VAL A 110 -1.39 -9.73 -0.72
CA VAL A 110 -1.92 -8.48 -0.15
C VAL A 110 -2.89 -7.71 -1.05
N ALA A 111 -3.14 -8.21 -2.27
CA ALA A 111 -3.92 -7.51 -3.29
C ALA A 111 -5.33 -8.10 -3.45
N ARG A 112 -6.36 -7.25 -3.44
CA ARG A 112 -7.77 -7.63 -3.64
C ARG A 112 -8.49 -6.58 -4.47
N THR A 113 -9.07 -6.99 -5.59
CA THR A 113 -9.98 -6.15 -6.38
C THR A 113 -11.29 -5.91 -5.62
N LEU A 114 -12.15 -5.02 -6.14
CA LEU A 114 -13.51 -4.84 -5.61
C LEU A 114 -14.42 -6.06 -5.83
N LYS A 115 -13.98 -7.08 -6.59
CA LYS A 115 -14.65 -8.38 -6.64
C LYS A 115 -14.24 -9.30 -5.49
N GLY A 116 -13.26 -8.88 -4.69
CA GLY A 116 -12.68 -9.68 -3.63
C GLY A 116 -11.60 -10.66 -4.10
N ASP A 117 -11.28 -10.71 -5.38
CA ASP A 117 -10.26 -11.62 -5.93
C ASP A 117 -8.85 -11.02 -5.91
N LEU A 118 -7.84 -11.89 -5.93
CA LEU A 118 -6.45 -11.53 -6.19
C LEU A 118 -6.30 -10.83 -7.55
N PHE A 119 -5.21 -10.07 -7.74
CA PHE A 119 -4.95 -9.40 -9.01
C PHE A 119 -4.69 -10.40 -10.16
N PHE A 120 -4.16 -11.58 -9.88
CA PHE A 120 -4.15 -12.69 -10.85
C PHE A 120 -4.63 -13.97 -10.18
N ASP A 121 -5.04 -14.95 -10.99
CA ASP A 121 -5.51 -16.21 -10.46
C ASP A 121 -4.34 -17.09 -9.99
N ILE A 122 -4.46 -17.58 -8.75
CA ILE A 122 -3.63 -18.67 -8.23
C ILE A 122 -4.52 -19.91 -8.20
N PRO A 123 -4.28 -20.89 -9.09
CA PRO A 123 -5.01 -22.16 -9.10
C PRO A 123 -4.78 -22.97 -7.82
N PRO A 124 -5.61 -23.99 -7.54
CA PRO A 124 -5.52 -24.79 -6.31
C PRO A 124 -4.18 -25.50 -6.06
N ASP A 125 -3.42 -25.77 -7.13
CA ASP A 125 -2.08 -26.36 -7.07
C ASP A 125 -0.99 -25.33 -6.71
N GLY A 126 -1.35 -24.05 -6.55
CA GLY A 126 -0.46 -22.98 -6.12
C GLY A 126 0.51 -22.48 -7.20
N ASN A 127 0.36 -22.91 -8.46
CA ASN A 127 1.29 -22.49 -9.51
C ASN A 127 1.10 -21.00 -9.91
N TRP A 128 2.14 -20.40 -10.47
CA TRP A 128 2.16 -18.98 -10.85
C TRP A 128 2.10 -18.76 -12.37
N ASN A 129 1.66 -19.76 -13.14
CA ASN A 129 1.66 -19.71 -14.61
C ASN A 129 0.72 -18.63 -15.18
N SER A 130 -0.18 -18.10 -14.37
CA SER A 130 -1.13 -17.03 -14.73
C SER A 130 -0.75 -15.66 -14.15
N ALA A 131 0.44 -15.51 -13.55
CA ALA A 131 0.85 -14.27 -12.89
C ALA A 131 0.91 -13.04 -13.82
N TRP A 132 1.11 -13.27 -15.13
CA TRP A 132 1.07 -12.24 -16.16
C TRP A 132 -0.35 -11.76 -16.50
N ASN A 133 -1.38 -12.56 -16.22
CA ASN A 133 -2.77 -12.28 -16.56
C ASN A 133 -3.46 -11.47 -15.45
N LEU A 134 -2.97 -10.25 -15.22
CA LEU A 134 -3.54 -9.34 -14.22
C LEU A 134 -4.97 -8.95 -14.58
N PHE A 135 -5.81 -8.89 -13.55
CA PHE A 135 -7.23 -8.55 -13.60
C PHE A 135 -8.03 -9.43 -14.58
N TRP A 136 -7.66 -10.71 -14.65
CA TRP A 136 -8.21 -11.72 -15.56
C TRP A 136 -9.75 -11.76 -15.60
N ASN A 137 -10.40 -11.54 -14.45
CA ASN A 137 -11.85 -11.57 -14.29
C ASN A 137 -12.51 -10.19 -14.22
N ASP A 138 -11.77 -9.09 -14.41
CA ASP A 138 -12.29 -7.73 -14.37
C ASP A 138 -11.83 -6.93 -15.59
N ALA A 139 -12.62 -6.97 -16.66
CA ALA A 139 -12.31 -6.29 -17.91
C ALA A 139 -12.20 -4.75 -17.74
N LYS A 140 -12.94 -4.15 -16.80
CA LYS A 140 -12.92 -2.70 -16.58
C LYS A 140 -11.59 -2.29 -15.93
N ILE A 141 -11.18 -3.00 -14.87
CA ILE A 141 -9.90 -2.75 -14.22
C ILE A 141 -8.75 -3.08 -15.17
N ARG A 142 -8.84 -4.20 -15.92
CA ARG A 142 -7.82 -4.58 -16.91
C ARG A 142 -7.61 -3.52 -17.98
N ASP A 143 -8.69 -2.94 -18.52
CA ASP A 143 -8.61 -1.84 -19.50
C ASP A 143 -7.94 -0.60 -18.91
N ARG A 144 -8.31 -0.21 -17.69
CA ARG A 144 -7.68 0.92 -16.98
C ARG A 144 -6.19 0.66 -16.72
N PHE A 145 -5.85 -0.53 -16.26
CA PHE A 145 -4.47 -0.95 -16.03
C PHE A 145 -3.62 -0.85 -17.31
N HIS A 146 -4.10 -1.37 -18.44
CA HIS A 146 -3.38 -1.28 -19.72
C HIS A 146 -3.21 0.16 -20.23
N LYS A 147 -4.14 1.05 -19.89
CA LYS A 147 -4.07 2.48 -20.20
C LYS A 147 -3.30 3.30 -19.17
N MET A 148 -2.71 2.65 -18.16
CA MET A 148 -2.04 3.31 -17.03
C MET A 148 -2.94 4.28 -16.24
N LEU A 149 -4.24 4.00 -16.21
CA LEU A 149 -5.24 4.79 -15.48
C LEU A 149 -5.44 4.23 -14.06
N PRO A 150 -5.47 5.09 -13.02
CA PRO A 150 -5.76 4.69 -11.64
C PRO A 150 -7.08 3.93 -11.49
N PHE A 151 -7.16 2.97 -10.58
CA PHE A 151 -8.39 2.20 -10.32
C PHE A 151 -8.56 1.87 -8.84
N GLN A 152 -9.82 1.75 -8.39
CA GLN A 152 -10.13 1.41 -7.01
C GLN A 152 -9.98 -0.10 -6.75
N VAL A 153 -9.52 -0.43 -5.54
CA VAL A 153 -9.36 -1.80 -5.05
C VAL A 153 -9.93 -1.93 -3.64
N TYR A 154 -10.17 -3.17 -3.19
CA TYR A 154 -10.52 -3.42 -1.80
C TYR A 154 -9.27 -3.31 -0.90
N ALA A 155 -8.17 -3.95 -1.32
CA ALA A 155 -6.93 -3.91 -0.58
C ALA A 155 -5.76 -3.99 -1.56
N TYR A 156 -4.74 -3.18 -1.33
CA TYR A 156 -3.41 -3.34 -1.91
C TYR A 156 -2.50 -2.36 -1.20
N TRP A 157 -1.46 -2.85 -0.54
CA TRP A 157 -0.47 -2.01 0.12
C TRP A 157 0.78 -2.84 0.32
N ASN A 158 1.82 -2.57 -0.45
CA ASN A 158 3.08 -3.30 -0.30
C ASN A 158 4.29 -2.37 -0.37
N SER A 159 4.56 -1.80 -1.53
CA SER A 159 5.68 -0.91 -1.80
C SER A 159 5.54 0.48 -1.16
N ILE A 160 4.97 1.44 -1.88
CA ILE A 160 4.65 2.77 -1.38
C ILE A 160 3.14 2.93 -1.32
N ALA A 161 2.66 3.38 -0.17
CA ALA A 161 1.29 3.85 0.01
C ALA A 161 1.30 5.29 0.52
N VAL A 162 0.46 6.13 -0.07
CA VAL A 162 0.22 7.50 0.39
C VAL A 162 -1.22 7.58 0.88
N PHE A 163 -1.42 7.96 2.13
CA PHE A 163 -2.74 8.04 2.74
C PHE A 163 -2.85 9.26 3.68
N GLY A 164 -4.07 9.62 4.09
CA GLY A 164 -4.27 10.69 5.08
C GLY A 164 -3.94 10.21 6.49
N ALA A 165 -3.52 11.09 7.39
CA ALA A 165 -3.27 10.74 8.79
C ALA A 165 -4.55 10.40 9.58
N GLY A 166 -5.73 10.73 9.05
CA GLY A 166 -7.02 10.54 9.74
C GLY A 166 -7.26 9.14 10.32
N PRO A 167 -7.11 8.04 9.56
CA PRO A 167 -7.33 6.68 10.06
C PRO A 167 -6.43 6.32 11.25
N VAL A 168 -5.15 6.68 11.21
CA VAL A 168 -4.21 6.35 12.30
C VAL A 168 -4.36 7.26 13.52
N LEU A 169 -4.94 8.45 13.33
CA LEU A 169 -5.29 9.40 14.40
C LEU A 169 -6.72 9.20 14.94
N GLY A 170 -7.49 8.27 14.37
CA GLY A 170 -8.87 8.03 14.75
C GLY A 170 -9.86 9.12 14.34
N LEU A 171 -9.45 10.02 13.44
CA LEU A 171 -10.30 11.09 12.93
C LEU A 171 -11.27 10.51 11.88
N PRO A 172 -12.50 11.04 11.79
CA PRO A 172 -13.44 10.62 10.75
C PRO A 172 -12.97 11.10 9.37
N ALA A 173 -13.31 10.32 8.35
CA ALA A 173 -13.22 10.74 6.95
C ALA A 173 -14.25 11.84 6.67
N ASP A 174 -14.13 12.48 5.51
CA ASP A 174 -15.08 13.49 5.01
C ASP A 174 -16.46 12.93 4.63
N SER A 175 -16.68 11.62 4.84
CA SER A 175 -17.93 10.91 4.54
C SER A 175 -18.83 10.79 5.77
N GLU A 176 -20.14 10.99 5.59
CA GLU A 176 -21.17 10.75 6.62
C GLU A 176 -21.20 9.29 7.11
N LEU A 177 -20.63 8.35 6.33
CA LEU A 177 -20.49 6.94 6.71
C LEU A 177 -19.26 6.67 7.58
N SER A 178 -18.39 7.67 7.82
CA SER A 178 -17.20 7.47 8.62
C SER A 178 -17.54 7.29 10.09
N ARG A 179 -17.16 6.12 10.61
CA ARG A 179 -17.34 5.76 12.02
C ARG A 179 -16.23 6.33 12.91
N GLY A 180 -15.18 6.90 12.31
CA GLY A 180 -13.90 7.13 12.99
C GLY A 180 -13.26 5.80 13.45
N GLY A 181 -12.15 5.90 14.18
CA GLY A 181 -11.48 4.74 14.78
C GLY A 181 -10.00 4.63 14.41
N ASN A 182 -9.18 4.23 15.39
CA ASN A 182 -7.74 4.10 15.22
C ASN A 182 -7.42 2.85 14.41
N VAL A 183 -7.06 3.05 13.14
CA VAL A 183 -6.56 2.01 12.25
C VAL A 183 -5.07 1.77 12.52
N ALA A 184 -4.68 0.51 12.68
CA ALA A 184 -3.31 0.09 12.91
C ALA A 184 -3.04 -1.24 12.20
N PHE A 185 -1.78 -1.60 11.99
CA PHE A 185 -1.44 -2.93 11.48
C PHE A 185 -1.69 -3.98 12.55
N TRP A 186 -2.26 -5.13 12.16
CA TRP A 186 -2.47 -6.25 13.06
C TRP A 186 -2.40 -7.57 12.28
N ALA A 187 -2.46 -8.69 13.00
CA ALA A 187 -2.42 -10.04 12.44
C ALA A 187 -3.66 -10.81 12.86
N SER A 188 -4.14 -11.69 11.97
CA SER A 188 -5.31 -12.55 12.22
C SER A 188 -5.20 -13.27 13.57
N ARG A 189 -6.33 -13.39 14.27
CA ARG A 189 -6.44 -14.12 15.54
C ARG A 189 -6.74 -15.60 15.30
N ASP A 190 -6.57 -16.41 16.34
CA ASP A 190 -6.95 -17.83 16.28
C ASP A 190 -8.43 -17.98 15.90
N GLY A 191 -8.71 -18.80 14.88
CA GLY A 191 -10.05 -18.99 14.33
C GLY A 191 -10.45 -18.01 13.22
N GLU A 192 -9.67 -16.95 12.97
CA GLU A 192 -9.88 -16.06 11.83
C GLU A 192 -9.18 -16.57 10.57
N CYS A 193 -9.59 -16.03 9.42
CA CYS A 193 -8.90 -16.32 8.17
C CYS A 193 -7.53 -15.62 8.18
N TYR A 194 -6.47 -16.37 7.85
CA TYR A 194 -5.14 -15.81 7.70
C TYR A 194 -5.13 -14.76 6.58
N SER A 195 -4.55 -13.59 6.88
CA SER A 195 -4.38 -12.49 5.94
C SER A 195 -3.14 -11.68 6.33
N GLY A 196 -2.47 -11.09 5.34
CA GLY A 196 -1.35 -10.19 5.58
C GLY A 196 -1.81 -8.92 6.30
N GLU A 197 -0.92 -8.33 7.10
CA GLU A 197 -1.20 -7.10 7.84
C GLU A 197 -1.66 -5.92 6.96
N PRO A 198 -1.21 -5.75 5.69
CA PRO A 198 -1.67 -4.62 4.87
C PRO A 198 -3.09 -4.83 4.34
N THR A 199 -3.48 -6.09 4.09
CA THR A 199 -4.86 -6.43 3.73
C THR A 199 -5.81 -6.15 4.88
N LEU A 200 -5.43 -6.53 6.11
CA LEU A 200 -6.20 -6.25 7.32
C LEU A 200 -6.31 -4.75 7.58
N PHE A 201 -5.21 -4.00 7.41
CA PHE A 201 -5.21 -2.55 7.49
C PHE A 201 -6.19 -1.93 6.48
N CYS A 202 -6.20 -2.39 5.22
CA CYS A 202 -7.16 -1.91 4.23
C CYS A 202 -8.61 -2.26 4.61
N GLY A 203 -8.84 -3.44 5.18
CA GLY A 203 -10.16 -3.82 5.72
C GLY A 203 -10.65 -2.85 6.80
N ASP A 204 -9.76 -2.46 7.71
CA ASP A 204 -10.06 -1.48 8.76
C ASP A 204 -10.28 -0.07 8.17
N LEU A 205 -9.57 0.31 7.10
CA LEU A 205 -9.86 1.53 6.37
C LEU A 205 -11.31 1.52 5.85
N TRP A 206 -11.74 0.44 5.19
CA TRP A 206 -13.14 0.32 4.74
C TRP A 206 -14.12 0.45 5.91
N TRP A 207 -13.87 -0.25 7.02
CA TRP A 207 -14.72 -0.18 8.22
C TRP A 207 -14.80 1.24 8.81
N ALA A 208 -13.70 1.98 8.81
CA ALA A 208 -13.61 3.36 9.31
C ALA A 208 -14.16 4.41 8.32
N GLY A 209 -14.58 4.01 7.11
CA GLY A 209 -15.11 4.90 6.07
C GLY A 209 -14.05 5.46 5.10
N TYR A 210 -12.84 4.90 5.11
CA TYR A 210 -11.71 5.27 4.27
C TYR A 210 -11.54 4.35 3.03
N GLY A 211 -12.64 3.87 2.44
CA GLY A 211 -12.66 2.85 1.37
C GLY A 211 -12.20 3.27 -0.04
N ARG A 212 -12.01 4.57 -0.31
CA ARG A 212 -11.42 5.09 -1.57
C ARG A 212 -9.91 4.78 -1.68
N ILE A 213 -9.57 3.51 -1.87
CA ILE A 213 -8.20 3.01 -2.03
C ILE A 213 -7.92 2.81 -3.51
N ALA A 214 -6.94 3.52 -4.06
CA ALA A 214 -6.57 3.48 -5.47
C ALA A 214 -5.19 2.86 -5.71
N VAL A 215 -5.08 2.10 -6.78
CA VAL A 215 -3.80 1.71 -7.38
C VAL A 215 -3.46 2.70 -8.50
N VAL A 216 -2.22 3.15 -8.54
CA VAL A 216 -1.71 4.09 -9.54
C VAL A 216 -0.71 3.36 -10.45
N PRO A 217 -1.17 2.77 -11.57
CA PRO A 217 -0.33 1.89 -12.41
C PRO A 217 0.76 2.62 -13.19
N SER A 218 0.73 3.96 -13.25
CA SER A 218 1.83 4.78 -13.76
C SER A 218 3.08 4.72 -12.87
N VAL A 219 2.96 4.28 -11.61
CA VAL A 219 4.05 4.14 -10.65
C VAL A 219 4.40 2.66 -10.48
N ASN A 220 5.57 2.27 -10.99
CA ASN A 220 6.05 0.89 -11.00
C ASN A 220 7.39 0.79 -10.27
N LEU A 221 7.47 -0.05 -9.24
CA LEU A 221 8.58 -0.15 -8.30
C LEU A 221 9.16 -1.57 -8.22
N GLU A 222 10.34 -1.66 -7.64
CA GLU A 222 11.08 -2.90 -7.34
C GLU A 222 11.90 -2.65 -6.05
N TYR A 223 12.45 -3.70 -5.46
CA TYR A 223 13.15 -3.73 -4.16
C TYR A 223 14.68 -3.59 -4.28
N PHE A 224 15.24 -3.72 -5.49
CA PHE A 224 16.66 -3.60 -5.80
C PHE A 224 16.88 -2.61 -6.93
N ASP A 225 17.93 -1.78 -6.83
CA ASP A 225 18.19 -0.67 -7.77
C ASP A 225 18.29 -1.12 -9.25
N GLU A 226 19.02 -2.21 -9.53
CA GLU A 226 19.20 -2.70 -10.90
C GLU A 226 17.89 -3.24 -11.50
N ALA A 227 17.12 -3.98 -10.71
CA ALA A 227 15.83 -4.51 -11.12
C ALA A 227 14.80 -3.39 -11.24
N ALA A 228 14.83 -2.39 -10.36
CA ALA A 228 13.99 -1.19 -10.45
C ALA A 228 14.25 -0.45 -11.76
N LYS A 229 15.51 -0.27 -12.17
CA LYS A 229 15.84 0.30 -13.47
C LYS A 229 15.24 -0.51 -14.62
N LYS A 230 15.37 -1.85 -14.59
CA LYS A 230 14.76 -2.74 -15.59
C LYS A 230 13.23 -2.57 -15.64
N ILE A 231 12.57 -2.48 -14.50
CA ILE A 231 11.12 -2.24 -14.41
C ILE A 231 10.76 -0.88 -15.01
N LYS A 232 11.52 0.19 -14.73
CA LYS A 232 11.29 1.51 -15.32
C LYS A 232 11.48 1.50 -16.83
N ASP A 233 12.48 0.81 -17.34
CA ASP A 233 12.72 0.70 -18.78
C ASP A 233 11.58 -0.08 -19.48
N LEU A 234 11.02 -1.09 -18.82
CA LEU A 234 9.91 -1.91 -19.34
C LEU A 234 8.53 -1.24 -19.23
N LYS A 235 8.23 -0.63 -18.08
CA LYS A 235 6.89 -0.11 -17.75
C LYS A 235 6.79 1.41 -17.90
N GLY A 236 7.91 2.10 -18.02
CA GLY A 236 8.00 3.56 -18.10
C GLY A 236 8.16 4.23 -16.73
N TYR A 237 8.63 5.47 -16.79
CA TYR A 237 8.72 6.37 -15.64
C TYR A 237 7.36 7.06 -15.40
N SER A 238 7.04 7.32 -14.14
CA SER A 238 5.82 8.04 -13.73
C SER A 238 5.66 9.39 -14.44
N SER A 239 6.75 10.14 -14.62
CA SER A 239 6.77 11.42 -15.33
C SER A 239 6.28 11.34 -16.79
N ARG A 240 6.57 10.24 -17.49
CA ARG A 240 6.10 10.02 -18.86
C ARG A 240 4.59 9.85 -18.91
N TRP A 241 4.03 9.10 -17.96
CA TRP A 241 2.60 8.83 -17.90
C TRP A 241 1.81 10.06 -17.45
N ALA A 242 2.30 10.79 -16.44
CA ALA A 242 1.70 12.03 -16.00
C ALA A 242 1.65 13.10 -17.12
N ALA A 243 2.68 13.16 -17.98
CA ALA A 243 2.69 14.09 -19.12
C ALA A 243 1.66 13.76 -20.21
N ALA A 244 1.23 12.49 -20.31
CA ALA A 244 0.27 12.01 -21.29
C ALA A 244 -1.15 11.82 -20.71
N GLU A 245 -1.38 12.28 -19.48
CA GLU A 245 -2.59 12.03 -18.72
C GLU A 245 -3.80 12.81 -19.29
N ASP A 246 -4.84 12.06 -19.69
CA ASP A 246 -6.18 12.63 -19.92
C ASP A 246 -6.90 12.76 -18.57
N LYS A 247 -7.12 14.00 -18.14
CA LYS A 247 -7.71 14.31 -16.82
C LYS A 247 -9.10 13.71 -16.63
N GLU A 248 -9.92 13.64 -17.67
CA GLU A 248 -11.28 13.11 -17.56
C GLU A 248 -11.24 11.58 -17.52
N ALA A 249 -10.47 10.94 -18.40
CA ALA A 249 -10.33 9.49 -18.41
C ALA A 249 -9.71 8.93 -17.12
N THR A 250 -8.85 9.72 -16.48
CA THR A 250 -8.11 9.33 -15.26
C THR A 250 -9.01 9.30 -14.02
N ARG A 251 -10.12 10.05 -14.00
CA ARG A 251 -11.01 10.06 -12.82
C ARG A 251 -11.56 8.67 -12.49
N ILE A 252 -11.42 8.28 -11.23
CA ILE A 252 -12.02 7.04 -10.70
C ILE A 252 -13.49 7.30 -10.40
N GLN A 253 -14.35 6.39 -10.88
CA GLN A 253 -15.73 6.28 -10.40
C GLN A 253 -15.73 5.42 -9.14
N TRP A 254 -15.82 6.07 -7.99
CA TRP A 254 -15.74 5.42 -6.69
C TRP A 254 -16.97 4.55 -6.38
N VAL A 255 -16.71 3.41 -5.74
CA VAL A 255 -17.69 2.52 -5.13
C VAL A 255 -17.55 2.64 -3.62
N ASP A 256 -18.63 2.97 -2.94
CA ASP A 256 -18.61 3.25 -1.49
C ASP A 256 -18.77 1.99 -0.62
N GLU A 257 -19.18 0.86 -1.21
CA GLU A 257 -19.39 -0.39 -0.51
C GLU A 257 -18.27 -1.41 -0.80
N PRO A 258 -17.73 -2.10 0.22
CA PRO A 258 -16.74 -3.15 0.03
C PRO A 258 -17.35 -4.40 -0.64
N PRO A 259 -16.52 -5.32 -1.17
CA PRO A 259 -17.00 -6.62 -1.65
C PRO A 259 -17.71 -7.40 -0.53
N LYS A 260 -18.72 -8.19 -0.91
CA LYS A 260 -19.45 -9.09 0.02
C LYS A 260 -18.54 -10.13 0.66
N SER A 261 -17.49 -10.55 -0.04
CA SER A 261 -16.50 -11.50 0.44
C SER A 261 -15.18 -11.32 -0.31
N THR A 262 -14.08 -11.77 0.29
CA THR A 262 -12.74 -11.74 -0.32
C THR A 262 -12.16 -13.14 -0.41
N LYS A 263 -11.47 -13.44 -1.52
CA LYS A 263 -10.70 -14.66 -1.71
C LYS A 263 -9.61 -14.72 -0.63
N LYS A 264 -9.54 -15.85 0.08
CA LYS A 264 -8.46 -16.10 1.03
C LYS A 264 -7.16 -16.21 0.24
N ALA A 265 -6.08 -15.59 0.73
CA ALA A 265 -4.76 -15.99 0.27
C ALA A 265 -4.59 -17.43 0.77
N THR A 266 -4.59 -18.41 -0.14
CA THR A 266 -4.30 -19.79 0.25
C THR A 266 -2.91 -19.80 0.88
N THR A 267 -2.80 -20.39 2.06
CA THR A 267 -1.54 -20.80 2.70
C THR A 267 -0.83 -21.79 1.80
N VAL A 268 -0.24 -21.32 0.71
CA VAL A 268 0.91 -21.99 0.13
C VAL A 268 2.10 -21.32 0.79
N ASN A 269 2.78 -22.08 1.64
CA ASN A 269 4.13 -21.82 2.08
C ASN A 269 5.06 -21.77 0.85
N THR A 270 4.98 -20.71 0.06
CA THR A 270 6.10 -20.22 -0.73
C THR A 270 6.44 -18.91 -0.06
N GLU A 271 7.21 -18.88 1.02
CA GLU A 271 8.67 -19.10 0.92
C GLU A 271 9.15 -18.86 -0.51
N ILE A 272 8.94 -17.64 -1.01
CA ILE A 272 10.01 -17.02 -1.79
C ILE A 272 10.97 -16.51 -0.71
N ASP A 273 11.79 -17.45 -0.24
CA ASP A 273 13.03 -17.15 0.44
C ASP A 273 13.89 -16.37 -0.58
N ILE A 274 13.84 -15.04 -0.51
CA ILE A 274 14.66 -14.13 -1.34
C ILE A 274 16.17 -14.41 -1.11
N LYS A 275 16.54 -15.29 -0.17
CA LYS A 275 17.92 -15.76 0.04
C LYS A 275 18.42 -16.85 -0.91
N ARG A 276 17.67 -17.29 -1.93
CA ARG A 276 18.15 -18.30 -2.89
C ARG A 276 17.96 -17.92 -4.36
N TYR A 277 18.66 -16.89 -4.81
CA TYR A 277 19.31 -16.94 -6.11
C TYR A 277 20.75 -16.44 -5.95
N PRO A 278 21.77 -17.28 -6.19
CA PRO A 278 23.15 -16.81 -6.19
C PRO A 278 23.37 -15.88 -7.39
N LEU A 279 24.22 -14.87 -7.15
CA LEU A 279 24.92 -13.98 -8.07
C LEU A 279 24.88 -14.36 -9.57
#